data_AF-W1I6S0-F1
#
_entry.id   AF-W1I6S0-F1
#
_cell.length_a   1.000
_cell.length_b   1.000
_cell.length_c   1.000
_cell.angle_alpha   90.00
_cell.angle_beta   90.00
_cell.angle_gamma   90.00
#
_symmetry.space_group_name_H-M   'P 1'
#
loop_
_entity.id
_entity.type
_entity.pdbx_description
1 polymer ?
#
loop_
_entity_poly.entity_id
_entity_poly.type
_entity_poly.pdbx_seq_one_letter_code
_entity_poly.pdbx_strand_id
1 'polypeptide(L)'
;MTVQEFLQNYGGNECVSIEGYCEEKHYDYFREADEWELSDDNPNHYKPTCIAEEPWWNEVKDREIKEWNIIGGGMYKVELWIDLEE
;
A
#
# COMPACT_ATOMS: atom_id res chain seq x y z
N MET A 1 -11.52 -4.94 -10.77
CA MET A 1 -11.43 -4.35 -9.41
C MET A 1 -10.20 -3.47 -9.41
N THR A 2 -10.35 -2.20 -9.04
CA THR A 2 -9.21 -1.27 -9.08
C THR A 2 -8.25 -1.49 -7.90
N VAL A 3 -7.01 -1.02 -8.04
CA VAL A 3 -6.01 -1.06 -6.96
C VAL A 3 -6.52 -0.33 -5.71
N GLN A 4 -7.11 0.86 -5.88
CA GLN A 4 -7.65 1.62 -4.76
C GLN A 4 -8.77 0.87 -4.05
N GLU A 5 -9.75 0.35 -4.80
CA GLU A 5 -10.86 -0.41 -4.20
C GLU A 5 -10.36 -1.65 -3.46
N PHE A 6 -9.39 -2.37 -4.04
CA PHE A 6 -8.82 -3.55 -3.40
C PHE A 6 -8.12 -3.20 -2.10
N LEU A 7 -7.19 -2.25 -2.11
CA LEU A 7 -6.39 -1.89 -0.95
C LEU A 7 -7.24 -1.30 0.19
N GLN A 8 -8.29 -0.53 -0.14
CA GLN A 8 -9.24 -0.01 0.86
C GLN A 8 -10.05 -1.11 1.54
N ASN A 9 -10.35 -2.22 0.84
CA ASN A 9 -11.12 -3.34 1.38
C ASN A 9 -10.24 -4.43 2.02
N TYR A 10 -8.98 -4.55 1.61
CA TYR A 10 -8.10 -5.63 2.04
C TYR A 10 -7.76 -5.55 3.54
N GLY A 11 -7.53 -4.34 4.07
CA GLY A 11 -7.39 -4.10 5.51
C GLY A 11 -6.19 -4.79 6.19
N GLY A 12 -5.17 -5.20 5.44
CA GLY A 12 -4.02 -5.95 5.98
C GLY A 12 -2.70 -5.71 5.24
N ASN A 13 -1.61 -6.11 5.91
CA ASN A 13 -0.17 -6.04 5.55
C ASN A 13 0.43 -4.66 5.35
N GLU A 14 1.51 -4.37 6.08
CA GLU A 14 2.33 -3.17 5.88
C GLU A 14 3.14 -3.20 4.58
N CYS A 15 3.50 -4.40 4.07
CA CYS A 15 4.42 -4.57 2.94
C CYS A 15 3.67 -4.85 1.63
N VAL A 16 3.94 -4.05 0.59
CA VAL A 16 3.31 -4.09 -0.73
C VAL A 16 4.33 -4.05 -1.86
N SER A 17 4.11 -4.89 -2.87
CA SER A 17 4.70 -4.77 -4.20
C SER A 17 3.61 -4.67 -5.27
N ILE A 18 3.78 -3.70 -6.16
CA ILE A 18 2.91 -3.50 -7.32
C ILE A 18 3.81 -3.48 -8.55
N GLU A 19 3.59 -4.42 -9.45
CA GLU A 19 4.48 -4.59 -10.61
C GLU A 19 4.59 -3.33 -11.45
N GLY A 20 5.82 -2.90 -11.68
CA GLY A 20 6.16 -1.67 -12.39
C GLY A 20 6.13 -0.37 -11.56
N TYR A 21 5.72 -0.41 -10.29
CA TYR A 21 5.61 0.79 -9.43
C TYR A 21 6.46 0.70 -8.15
N CYS A 22 6.39 -0.41 -7.42
CA CYS A 22 7.15 -0.58 -6.19
C CYS A 22 7.43 -2.05 -5.84
N GLU A 23 8.50 -2.27 -5.09
CA GLU A 23 8.95 -3.58 -4.59
C GLU A 23 9.20 -3.48 -3.07
N GLU A 24 8.58 -4.39 -2.30
CA GLU A 24 8.68 -4.56 -0.85
C GLU A 24 8.55 -3.24 -0.04
N LYS A 25 7.61 -2.38 -0.42
CA LYS A 25 7.40 -1.09 0.24
C LYS A 25 6.48 -1.19 1.44
N HIS A 26 6.87 -0.53 2.52
CA HIS A 26 6.11 -0.51 3.78
C HIS A 26 5.28 0.77 3.93
N TYR A 27 3.97 0.62 4.12
CA TYR A 27 3.03 1.72 4.37
C TYR A 27 2.20 1.45 5.64
N ASP A 28 1.98 2.51 6.43
CA ASP A 28 1.09 2.45 7.59
C ASP A 28 -0.39 2.44 7.16
N TYR A 29 -0.68 3.10 6.03
CA TYR A 29 -2.04 3.28 5.53
C TYR A 29 -2.15 3.10 4.02
N PHE A 30 -3.34 2.62 3.60
CA PHE A 30 -3.72 2.41 2.20
C PHE A 30 -4.83 3.35 1.72
N ARG A 31 -5.18 4.33 2.54
CA ARG A 31 -6.21 5.33 2.26
C ARG A 31 -5.64 6.71 2.53
N GLU A 32 -6.19 7.73 1.87
CA GLU A 32 -5.98 9.11 2.30
C GLU A 32 -6.27 9.19 3.80
N ALA A 33 -5.22 9.50 4.55
CA ALA A 33 -5.29 9.64 6.00
C ALA A 33 -5.63 11.11 6.27
N ASP A 34 -6.51 11.36 7.23
CA ASP A 34 -6.81 12.75 7.61
C ASP A 34 -5.51 13.42 8.11
N GLU A 35 -5.39 14.75 7.95
CA GLU A 35 -4.19 15.49 8.40
C GLU A 35 -3.82 15.21 9.86
N TRP A 36 -4.80 14.91 10.72
CA TRP A 36 -4.56 14.57 12.13
C TRP A 36 -3.94 13.18 12.32
N GLU A 37 -4.22 12.21 11.44
CA GLU A 37 -3.59 10.87 11.43
C GLU A 37 -2.14 10.95 10.97
N LEU A 38 -1.80 11.96 10.17
CA LEU A 38 -0.45 12.26 9.68
C LEU A 38 0.31 13.29 10.53
N SER A 39 -0.27 13.72 11.65
CA SER A 39 0.29 14.73 12.52
C SER A 39 1.56 14.24 13.21
N ASP A 40 2.63 15.04 13.16
CA ASP A 40 3.90 14.81 13.87
C ASP A 40 3.76 14.89 15.41
N ASP A 41 2.55 15.17 15.90
CA ASP A 41 2.23 15.41 17.31
C ASP A 41 1.99 14.11 18.11
N ASN A 42 2.80 13.08 17.84
CA ASN A 42 2.86 11.88 18.68
C ASN A 42 4.17 11.83 19.50
N PRO A 43 4.18 11.20 20.69
CA PRO A 43 5.36 11.16 21.57
C PRO A 43 6.62 10.52 20.95
N ASN A 44 6.49 9.78 19.84
CA ASN A 44 7.57 9.10 19.16
C ASN A 44 8.14 9.88 17.97
N HIS A 45 7.60 11.07 17.65
CA HIS A 45 7.96 11.84 16.43
C HIS A 45 7.88 11.01 15.15
N TYR A 46 6.97 10.03 15.12
CA TYR A 46 6.82 9.16 13.96
C TYR A 46 5.86 9.78 12.95
N LYS A 47 6.32 9.97 11.72
CA LYS A 47 5.47 10.38 10.61
C LYS A 47 5.01 9.13 9.85
N PRO A 48 3.72 8.78 9.87
CA PRO A 48 3.24 7.63 9.14
C PRO A 48 3.31 7.85 7.63
N THR A 49 3.44 6.75 6.89
CA THR A 49 3.48 6.72 5.42
C THR A 49 2.18 6.16 4.86
N CYS A 50 1.77 6.69 3.72
CA CYS A 50 0.60 6.22 2.99
C CYS A 50 0.96 6.01 1.52
N ILE A 51 0.50 4.90 0.94
CA ILE A 51 0.72 4.61 -0.49
C ILE A 51 0.08 5.69 -1.38
N ALA A 52 -0.99 6.33 -0.90
CA ALA A 52 -1.71 7.35 -1.65
C ALA A 52 -0.89 8.65 -1.86
N GLU A 53 0.15 8.86 -1.03
CA GLU A 53 1.07 10.00 -1.12
C GLU A 53 2.24 9.75 -2.09
N GLU A 54 2.36 8.53 -2.64
CA GLU A 54 3.40 8.22 -3.60
C GLU A 54 3.21 9.01 -4.91
N PRO A 55 4.28 9.53 -5.53
CA PRO A 55 4.17 10.33 -6.76
C PRO A 55 3.45 9.62 -7.90
N TRP A 56 3.57 8.30 -7.96
CA TRP A 56 2.99 7.43 -8.98
C TRP A 56 1.57 6.94 -8.63
N TRP A 57 1.04 7.23 -7.45
CA TRP A 57 -0.25 6.69 -7.00
C TRP A 57 -1.40 7.03 -7.96
N ASN A 58 -1.43 8.26 -8.46
CA ASN A 58 -2.45 8.71 -9.41
C ASN A 58 -2.41 7.96 -10.75
N GLU A 59 -1.30 7.30 -11.09
CA GLU A 59 -1.17 6.51 -12.31
C GLU A 59 -1.70 5.08 -12.15
N VAL A 60 -1.79 4.59 -10.91
CA VAL A 60 -2.06 3.17 -10.64
C VAL A 60 -3.37 2.92 -9.89
N LYS A 61 -3.85 3.88 -9.10
CA LYS A 61 -5.02 3.71 -8.23
C LYS A 61 -6.28 3.21 -8.95
N ASP A 62 -6.47 3.65 -10.19
CA ASP A 62 -7.62 3.33 -11.04
C ASP A 62 -7.35 2.14 -11.99
N ARG A 63 -6.14 1.57 -11.99
CA ARG A 63 -5.80 0.39 -12.80
C ARG A 63 -6.47 -0.86 -12.22
N GLU A 64 -6.84 -1.79 -13.10
CA GLU A 64 -7.42 -3.07 -12.69
C GLU A 64 -6.35 -4.08 -12.27
N ILE A 65 -6.63 -4.78 -11.18
CA ILE A 65 -5.82 -5.92 -10.72
C ILE A 65 -6.14 -7.13 -11.58
N LYS A 66 -5.09 -7.73 -12.14
CA LYS A 66 -5.14 -8.99 -12.87
C LYS A 66 -5.10 -10.19 -11.92
N GLU A 67 -4.11 -10.20 -11.05
CA GLU A 67 -3.99 -11.16 -9.97
C GLU A 67 -3.24 -10.57 -8.78
N TRP A 68 -3.43 -11.17 -7.61
CA TRP A 68 -2.73 -10.79 -6.39
C TRP A 68 -2.42 -12.03 -5.57
N ASN A 69 -1.34 -11.97 -4.79
CA ASN A 69 -0.95 -13.05 -3.90
C ASN A 69 -0.38 -12.48 -2.60
N ILE A 70 -0.48 -13.27 -1.53
CA ILE A 70 0.30 -13.03 -0.31
C ILE A 70 1.51 -13.94 -0.37
N ILE A 71 2.68 -13.32 -0.41
CA ILE A 71 3.96 -14.01 -0.48
C ILE A 71 4.76 -13.82 0.81
N GLY A 72 5.77 -14.67 1.00
CA GLY A 72 6.56 -14.72 2.22
C GLY A 72 5.91 -15.51 3.36
N GLY A 73 6.16 -15.08 4.60
CA GLY A 73 5.73 -15.77 5.81
C GLY A 73 6.78 -16.73 6.42
N GLY A 74 6.56 -17.12 7.68
CA GLY A 74 7.52 -17.91 8.46
C GLY A 74 8.72 -17.06 8.91
N MET A 75 9.88 -17.26 8.29
CA MET A 75 11.06 -16.42 8.53
C MET A 75 11.10 -15.15 7.67
N TYR A 76 10.29 -15.09 6.61
CA TYR A 76 10.23 -13.96 5.69
C TYR A 76 9.06 -13.05 6.04
N LYS A 77 9.21 -11.75 5.75
CA LYS A 77 8.13 -10.77 5.91
C LYS A 77 6.94 -11.18 5.04
N VAL A 78 5.73 -10.94 5.54
CA VAL A 78 4.52 -11.16 4.77
C VAL A 78 4.30 -9.94 3.89
N GLU A 79 4.07 -10.19 2.61
CA GLU A 79 3.98 -9.16 1.59
C GLU A 79 2.76 -9.41 0.69
N LEU A 80 2.06 -8.33 0.36
CA LEU A 80 1.03 -8.31 -0.66
C LEU A 80 1.67 -7.97 -2.01
N TRP A 81 1.62 -8.91 -2.95
CA TRP A 81 2.06 -8.72 -4.33
C TRP A 81 0.87 -8.59 -5.27
N ILE A 82 0.90 -7.59 -6.15
CA ILE A 82 -0.18 -7.24 -7.08
C ILE A 82 0.38 -7.15 -8.50
N ASP A 83 -0.22 -7.92 -9.41
CA ASP A 83 -0.06 -7.77 -10.86
C ASP A 83 -1.26 -7.03 -11.45
N LEU A 84 -0.98 -6.20 -12.45
CA LEU A 84 -1.96 -5.31 -13.08
C LEU A 84 -2.30 -5.79 -14.49
N GLU A 85 -3.53 -5.50 -14.92
CA GLU A 85 -3.89 -5.70 -16.33
C GLU A 85 -3.06 -4.80 -17.25
N GLU A 86 -2.80 -5.27 -18.47
CA GLU A 86 -2.05 -4.54 -19.53
C GLU A 86 -2.75 -3.25 -19.99
#